data_AF-A0A3D3TSH1-F1
#
_entry.id   AF-A0A3D3TSH1-F1
#
_cell.length_a   1.000
_cell.length_b   1.000
_cell.length_c   1.000
_cell.angle_alpha   90.00
_cell.angle_beta   90.00
_cell.angle_gamma   90.00
#
_symmetry.space_group_name_H-M   'P 1'
#
loop_
_entity.id
_entity.type
_entity.pdbx_description
1 polymer ?
#
loop_
_entity_poly.entity_id
_entity_poly.type
_entity_poly.pdbx_seq_one_letter_code
_entity_poly.pdbx_strand_id
1 'polypeptide(L)'
;IKTINYEESSEDFNQYLSYPKIENMINKDIEMKINNYIKDEIFKFIKDIKASNSQNKDSDKYVKGVTTYYKSLFKDKNSIIFYITYSGNNRRDENILLINKIYEVNLQNGEIKVNNQ
;
A
#
# COMPACT_ATOMS: atom_id res chain seq x y z
N ILE A 1 -4.08 2.16 -15.92
CA ILE A 1 -3.90 2.09 -14.44
C ILE A 1 -4.37 3.41 -13.87
N LYS A 2 -5.23 3.37 -12.86
CA LYS A 2 -5.75 4.55 -12.17
C LYS A 2 -5.16 4.61 -10.76
N THR A 3 -4.80 5.81 -10.31
CA THR A 3 -4.42 6.04 -8.92
C THR A 3 -5.67 6.19 -8.06
N ILE A 4 -5.72 5.44 -6.96
CA ILE A 4 -6.70 5.66 -5.89
C ILE A 4 -5.98 6.36 -4.75
N ASN A 5 -6.61 7.43 -4.26
CA ASN A 5 -6.17 8.14 -3.08
C ASN A 5 -7.23 7.97 -1.99
N TYR A 6 -6.79 7.69 -0.78
CA TYR A 6 -7.61 7.66 0.42
C TYR A 6 -6.92 8.49 1.49
N GLU A 7 -7.67 9.37 2.14
CA GLU A 7 -7.16 10.23 3.19
C GLU A 7 -8.08 10.18 4.41
N GLU A 8 -7.48 10.03 5.59
CA GLU A 8 -8.16 10.16 6.88
C GLU A 8 -7.20 10.91 7.80
N SER A 9 -7.70 11.98 8.41
CA SER A 9 -6.92 12.86 9.28
C SER A 9 -7.64 13.00 10.61
N SER A 10 -6.89 12.81 11.70
CA SER A 10 -7.35 12.93 13.07
C SER A 10 -6.24 13.49 13.94
N GLU A 11 -6.55 13.93 15.17
CA GLU A 11 -5.55 14.48 16.08
C GLU A 11 -4.40 13.49 16.37
N ASP A 12 -4.75 12.20 16.49
CA ASP A 12 -3.82 11.15 16.89
C ASP A 12 -3.17 10.42 15.69
N PHE A 13 -3.86 10.34 14.56
CA PHE A 13 -3.40 9.55 13.42
C PHE A 13 -3.85 10.13 12.08
N ASN A 14 -2.88 10.28 11.17
CA ASN A 14 -3.10 10.73 9.80
C ASN A 14 -2.68 9.65 8.82
N GLN A 15 -3.47 9.44 7.76
CA GLN A 15 -3.13 8.52 6.69
C GLN A 15 -3.41 9.14 5.34
N TYR A 16 -2.42 9.05 4.44
CA TYR A 16 -2.55 9.37 3.02
C TYR A 16 -2.13 8.15 2.20
N LEU A 17 -3.09 7.44 1.62
CA LEU A 17 -2.85 6.18 0.94
C LEU A 17 -3.04 6.38 -0.56
N SER A 18 -1.95 6.28 -1.31
CA SER A 18 -1.98 6.21 -2.77
C SER A 18 -1.59 4.81 -3.23
N TYR A 19 -2.44 4.17 -4.04
CA TYR A 19 -2.23 2.81 -4.53
C TYR A 19 -2.84 2.59 -5.93
N PRO A 20 -2.34 1.61 -6.70
CA PRO A 20 -2.83 1.36 -8.06
C PRO A 20 -4.18 0.65 -8.05
N LYS A 21 -5.01 0.98 -9.04
CA LYS A 21 -6.17 0.21 -9.46
C LYS A 21 -6.08 -0.08 -10.96
N ILE A 22 -6.19 -1.35 -11.32
CA ILE A 22 -6.33 -1.80 -12.71
C ILE A 22 -7.79 -1.61 -13.13
N GLU A 23 -8.00 -1.07 -14.32
CA GLU A 23 -9.33 -0.87 -14.89
C GLU A 23 -9.30 -1.30 -16.36
N ASN A 24 -10.46 -1.66 -16.90
CA ASN A 24 -10.67 -2.03 -18.31
C ASN A 24 -9.95 -3.31 -18.77
N MET A 25 -9.71 -4.27 -17.89
CA MET A 25 -9.38 -5.64 -18.29
C MET A 25 -10.62 -6.33 -18.89
N ILE A 26 -10.37 -7.21 -19.85
CA ILE A 26 -11.40 -8.07 -20.46
C ILE A 26 -11.99 -9.01 -19.40
N ASN A 27 -11.14 -9.65 -18.59
CA ASN A 27 -11.58 -10.51 -17.50
C ASN A 27 -11.76 -9.71 -16.21
N LYS A 28 -13.02 -9.45 -15.85
CA LYS A 28 -13.40 -8.65 -14.67
C LYS A 28 -13.18 -9.35 -13.34
N ASP A 29 -13.23 -10.68 -13.30
CA ASP A 29 -12.95 -11.43 -12.06
C ASP A 29 -11.47 -11.31 -11.68
N ILE A 30 -10.59 -11.39 -12.68
CA ILE A 30 -9.15 -11.20 -12.46
C ILE A 30 -8.83 -9.75 -12.09
N GLU A 31 -9.46 -8.77 -12.75
CA GLU A 31 -9.35 -7.35 -12.40
C GLU A 31 -9.70 -7.11 -10.93
N MET A 32 -10.86 -7.63 -10.50
CA MET A 32 -11.33 -7.48 -9.12
C MET A 32 -10.41 -8.19 -8.13
N LYS A 33 -9.97 -9.43 -8.44
CA LYS A 33 -9.03 -10.19 -7.59
C LYS A 33 -7.75 -9.41 -7.33
N ILE A 34 -7.12 -8.86 -8.37
CA ILE A 34 -5.88 -8.10 -8.25
C ILE A 34 -6.09 -6.83 -7.43
N ASN A 35 -7.14 -6.07 -7.78
CA ASN A 35 -7.45 -4.81 -7.11
C ASN A 35 -7.75 -5.00 -5.61
N ASN A 36 -8.50 -6.04 -5.27
CA ASN A 36 -8.81 -6.37 -3.88
C ASN A 36 -7.54 -6.75 -3.13
N TYR A 37 -6.68 -7.61 -3.70
CA TYR A 37 -5.43 -7.99 -3.05
C TYR A 37 -4.53 -6.78 -2.71
N ILE A 38 -4.32 -5.88 -3.67
CA ILE A 38 -3.49 -4.69 -3.45
C ILE A 38 -4.12 -3.77 -2.39
N LYS A 39 -5.43 -3.55 -2.46
CA LYS A 39 -6.16 -2.77 -1.46
C LYS A 39 -6.02 -3.40 -0.07
N ASP A 40 -6.24 -4.70 0.05
CA ASP A 40 -6.20 -5.41 1.34
C ASP A 40 -4.80 -5.35 1.96
N GLU A 41 -3.74 -5.47 1.17
CA GLU A 41 -2.36 -5.30 1.66
C GLU A 41 -2.09 -3.88 2.18
N ILE A 42 -2.59 -2.85 1.49
CA ILE A 42 -2.47 -1.45 1.93
C ILE A 42 -3.22 -1.24 3.26
N PHE A 43 -4.47 -1.67 3.35
CA PHE A 43 -5.28 -1.47 4.56
C PHE A 43 -4.85 -2.37 5.72
N LYS A 44 -4.29 -3.55 5.44
CA LYS A 44 -3.64 -4.40 6.45
C LYS A 44 -2.45 -3.69 7.08
N PHE A 45 -1.59 -3.05 6.29
CA PHE A 45 -0.49 -2.24 6.83
C PHE A 45 -1.00 -1.17 7.81
N ILE A 46 -2.07 -0.45 7.47
CA ILE A 46 -2.67 0.54 8.38
C ILE A 46 -3.19 -0.09 9.67
N LYS A 47 -3.86 -1.23 9.56
CA LYS A 47 -4.36 -1.98 10.72
C LYS A 47 -3.22 -2.40 11.64
N ASP A 48 -2.11 -2.90 11.07
CA ASP A 48 -0.93 -3.34 11.81
C ASP A 48 -0.25 -2.16 12.52
N ILE A 49 -0.19 -0.98 11.89
CA ILE A 49 0.31 0.25 12.52
C ILE A 49 -0.60 0.70 13.66
N LYS A 50 -1.92 0.76 13.45
CA LYS A 50 -2.87 1.13 14.51
C LYS A 50 -2.78 0.16 15.71
N ALA A 51 -2.58 -1.13 15.45
CA ALA A 51 -2.35 -2.13 16.50
C ALA A 51 -1.02 -1.89 17.23
N SER A 52 0.08 -1.64 16.51
CA SER A 52 1.38 -1.33 17.12
C SER A 52 1.34 -0.05 17.97
N ASN A 53 0.64 1.00 17.49
CA ASN A 53 0.49 2.27 18.21
C ASN A 53 -0.20 2.10 19.57
N SER A 54 -1.13 1.16 19.71
CA SER A 54 -1.79 0.86 20.99
C SER A 54 -0.80 0.42 22.08
N GLN A 55 0.33 -0.18 21.69
CA GLN A 55 1.41 -0.62 22.58
C GLN A 55 2.50 0.44 22.78
N ASN A 56 2.52 1.49 21.94
CA ASN A 56 3.63 2.44 21.84
C ASN A 56 3.22 3.89 22.11
N LYS A 57 2.06 4.13 22.74
CA LYS A 57 1.39 5.45 22.88
C LYS A 57 2.29 6.61 23.33
N ASP A 58 3.22 6.33 24.23
CA ASP A 58 4.11 7.33 24.85
C ASP A 58 5.58 7.18 24.43
N SER A 59 5.85 6.44 23.35
CA SER A 59 7.20 6.21 22.83
C SER A 59 7.44 6.93 21.51
N ASP A 60 8.70 7.19 21.19
CA ASP A 60 9.11 7.71 19.87
C ASP A 60 8.85 6.72 18.72
N LYS A 61 8.40 5.50 19.02
CA LYS A 61 7.93 4.50 18.05
C LYS A 61 6.47 4.67 17.64
N TYR A 62 5.73 5.58 18.28
CA TYR A 62 4.36 5.90 17.90
C TYR A 62 4.33 6.54 16.51
N VAL A 63 3.65 5.89 15.56
CA VAL A 63 3.49 6.40 14.20
C VAL A 63 2.28 7.33 14.16
N LYS A 64 2.50 8.64 14.02
CA LYS A 64 1.43 9.65 13.92
C LYS A 64 0.88 9.75 12.50
N GLY A 65 1.71 9.52 11.50
CA GLY A 65 1.36 9.68 10.10
C GLY A 65 1.82 8.50 9.28
N VAL A 66 0.98 8.03 8.35
CA VAL A 66 1.39 7.05 7.34
C VAL A 66 1.11 7.54 5.94
N THR A 67 1.99 7.17 5.02
CA THR A 67 1.84 7.50 3.61
C THR A 67 2.18 6.29 2.76
N THR A 68 1.35 6.00 1.76
CA THR A 68 1.72 5.06 0.69
C THR A 68 1.78 5.80 -0.63
N TYR A 69 2.74 5.42 -1.46
CA TYR A 69 2.83 5.84 -2.86
C TYR A 69 3.34 4.70 -3.70
N TYR A 70 3.05 4.75 -5.00
CA TYR A 70 3.44 3.68 -5.90
C TYR A 70 3.98 4.19 -7.23
N LYS A 71 4.77 3.34 -7.88
CA LYS A 71 5.12 3.42 -9.30
C LYS A 71 4.70 2.12 -9.97
N SER A 72 4.33 2.20 -11.24
CA SER A 72 3.99 1.01 -12.03
C SER A 72 4.80 0.97 -13.32
N LEU A 73 5.15 -0.24 -13.76
CA LEU A 73 5.75 -0.49 -15.06
C LEU A 73 5.26 -1.80 -15.63
N PHE A 74 4.99 -1.85 -16.94
CA PHE A 74 4.71 -3.10 -17.62
C PHE A 74 6.01 -3.88 -17.82
N LYS A 75 6.04 -5.13 -17.33
CA LYS A 75 7.15 -6.06 -17.57
C LYS A 75 7.03 -6.65 -18.97
N ASP A 76 5.81 -6.99 -19.36
CA ASP A 76 5.41 -7.48 -20.67
C ASP A 76 3.90 -7.25 -20.88
N LYS A 77 3.34 -7.72 -21.99
CA LYS A 77 1.90 -7.55 -22.32
C LYS A 77 0.94 -8.22 -21.33
N ASN A 78 1.41 -9.21 -20.57
CA ASN A 78 0.64 -10.02 -19.63
C ASN A 78 1.01 -9.74 -18.17
N SER A 79 1.99 -8.88 -17.90
CA SER A 79 2.54 -8.70 -16.56
C SER A 79 2.85 -7.24 -16.25
N ILE A 80 2.47 -6.79 -15.06
CA ILE A 80 2.77 -5.46 -14.54
C ILE A 80 3.46 -5.56 -13.19
N ILE A 81 4.39 -4.64 -12.93
CA ILE A 81 5.08 -4.52 -11.65
C ILE A 81 4.60 -3.25 -10.95
N PHE A 82 4.21 -3.38 -9.69
CA PHE A 82 3.95 -2.25 -8.80
C PHE A 82 5.04 -2.17 -7.73
N TYR A 83 5.72 -1.03 -7.67
CA TYR A 83 6.61 -0.68 -6.56
C TYR A 83 5.79 0.16 -5.61
N ILE A 84 5.49 -0.36 -4.42
CA ILE A 84 4.73 0.37 -3.41
C ILE A 84 5.65 0.64 -2.21
N THR A 85 5.76 1.91 -1.86
CA THR A 85 6.44 2.34 -0.65
C THR A 85 5.42 2.63 0.44
N TYR A 86 5.70 2.12 1.63
CA TYR A 86 4.94 2.33 2.86
C TYR A 86 5.83 3.11 3.81
N SER A 87 5.39 4.30 4.17
CA SER A 87 6.13 5.24 5.01
C SER A 87 5.35 5.55 6.28
N GLY A 88 6.04 5.69 7.40
CA GLY A 88 5.47 6.10 8.68
C GLY A 88 6.35 7.10 9.40
N ASN A 89 5.74 8.18 9.89
CA ASN A 89 6.42 9.23 10.64
C ASN A 89 5.90 9.28 12.08
N ASN A 90 6.78 9.60 13.02
CA ASN A 90 6.43 9.79 14.43
C ASN A 90 5.86 11.20 14.70
N ARG A 91 5.64 11.53 15.98
CA ARG A 91 5.10 12.85 16.38
C ARG A 91 6.04 14.04 16.13
N ARG A 92 7.33 13.78 15.89
CA ARG A 92 8.35 14.79 15.55
C ARG A 92 8.56 14.91 14.04
N ASP A 93 7.67 14.31 13.26
CA ASP A 93 7.76 14.19 11.80
C ASP A 93 9.03 13.46 11.30
N GLU A 94 9.69 12.72 12.17
CA GLU A 94 10.82 11.86 11.80
C GLU A 94 10.30 10.60 11.14
N ASN A 95 10.90 10.21 10.02
CA ASN A 95 10.59 8.94 9.38
C ASN A 95 11.16 7.79 10.21
N ILE A 96 10.26 6.97 10.77
CA ILE A 96 10.62 5.82 11.60
C ILE A 96 10.27 4.48 10.95
N LEU A 97 9.63 4.52 9.79
CA LEU A 97 9.24 3.34 9.04
C LEU A 97 9.33 3.62 7.54
N LEU A 98 10.07 2.77 6.85
CA LEU A 98 10.16 2.75 5.39
C LEU A 98 10.21 1.30 4.93
N ILE A 99 9.15 0.85 4.27
CA ILE A 99 9.05 -0.50 3.69
C ILE A 99 8.80 -0.36 2.20
N ASN A 100 9.56 -1.08 1.38
CA ASN A 100 9.36 -1.14 -0.06
C ASN A 100 8.94 -2.56 -0.44
N LYS A 101 7.81 -2.69 -1.13
CA LYS A 101 7.34 -3.97 -1.68
C LYS A 101 7.21 -3.87 -3.19
N ILE A 102 7.64 -4.93 -3.86
CA ILE A 102 7.48 -5.13 -5.29
C ILE A 102 6.40 -6.19 -5.50
N TYR A 103 5.35 -5.83 -6.21
CA TYR A 103 4.27 -6.71 -6.61
C TYR A 103 4.39 -7.02 -8.09
N GLU A 104 4.80 -8.23 -8.44
CA GLU A 104 4.74 -8.73 -9.81
C GLU A 104 3.38 -9.39 -10.05
N VAL A 105 2.58 -8.80 -10.93
CA VAL A 105 1.19 -9.17 -11.16
C VAL A 105 1.06 -9.76 -12.56
N ASN A 106 0.55 -10.99 -12.65
CA ASN A 106 0.15 -11.62 -13.90
C ASN A 106 -1.30 -11.26 -14.23
N LEU A 107 -1.50 -10.52 -15.33
CA LEU A 107 -2.78 -10.01 -15.80
C LEU A 107 -3.67 -11.08 -16.45
N GLN A 108 -3.13 -12.26 -16.78
CA GLN A 108 -3.89 -13.36 -17.38
C GLN A 108 -4.53 -14.29 -16.34
N ASN A 109 -3.92 -14.48 -15.17
CA ASN A 109 -4.40 -15.41 -14.14
C ASN A 109 -4.61 -14.75 -12.75
N GLY A 110 -4.20 -13.48 -12.60
CA GLY A 110 -4.27 -12.75 -11.34
C GLY A 110 -3.36 -13.27 -10.24
N GLU A 111 -2.29 -13.99 -10.60
CA GLU A 111 -1.22 -14.37 -9.67
C GLU A 111 -0.40 -13.13 -9.31
N ILE A 112 -0.06 -13.01 -8.03
CA ILE A 112 0.70 -11.88 -7.49
C ILE A 112 1.86 -12.45 -6.70
N LYS A 113 3.08 -12.11 -7.11
CA LYS A 113 4.32 -12.43 -6.38
C LYS A 113 4.79 -11.17 -5.68
N VAL A 114 5.10 -11.30 -4.38
CA VAL A 114 5.53 -10.18 -3.54
C VAL A 114 6.98 -10.38 -3.14
N ASN A 115 7.82 -9.40 -3.43
CA ASN A 115 9.21 -9.34 -2.99
C ASN A 115 9.39 -8.12 -2.08
N ASN A 116 10.06 -8.32 -0.94
CA ASN A 116 10.45 -7.24 -0.05
C ASN A 116 11.86 -6.77 -0.45
N GLN A 117 12.05 -5.45 -0.56
CA GLN A 117 13.37 -4.84 -0.72
C GLN A 117 13.92 -4.36 0.61
#